data_AF-A0A941EBZ8-F1
#
_entry.id   AF-A0A941EBZ8-F1
#
_cell.length_a   1.000
_cell.length_b   1.000
_cell.length_c   1.000
_cell.angle_alpha   90.00
_cell.angle_beta   90.00
_cell.angle_gamma   90.00
#
_symmetry.space_group_name_H-M   'P 1'
#
loop_
_entity.id
_entity.type
_entity.pdbx_description
1 polymer ?
#
loop_
_entity_poly.entity_id
_entity_poly.type
_entity_poly.pdbx_seq_one_letter_code
_entity_poly.pdbx_strand_id
1 'polypeptide(L)'
;MSEQGSRAGGRGVTPQGIRRDGDRGASDPAALRRLAELDSGEALRMLGSVQFGRVVFTLDALPAIRTVNHILAHGLVIFRTDTRGTLSAICGTDAGGSVVAYQADSIDVDTRLGWSVSVVGRAAPVTEPEMRERYLRLCAPWFEPATDEVLCIVPRMVTGFRLV
;
A
#
# COMPACT_ATOMS: atom_id res chain seq x y z
N MET A 1 36.02 32.97 34.24
CA MET A 1 34.92 32.09 33.79
C MET A 1 34.00 32.95 32.93
N SER A 2 34.31 33.36 31.70
CA SER A 2 34.90 32.68 30.54
C SER A 2 34.05 31.52 30.05
N GLU A 3 33.07 31.80 29.20
CA GLU A 3 32.62 30.90 28.12
C GLU A 3 32.13 31.79 26.96
N GLN A 4 33.03 31.98 26.00
CA GLN A 4 32.77 32.64 24.73
C GLN A 4 32.24 31.62 23.73
N GLY A 5 31.21 32.03 22.99
CA GLY A 5 30.45 31.22 22.06
C GLY A 5 31.28 30.57 20.95
N SER A 6 31.06 29.27 20.79
CA SER A 6 31.51 28.50 19.63
C SER A 6 30.49 28.67 18.49
N ARG A 7 30.82 29.56 17.54
CA ARG A 7 30.18 29.60 16.22
C ARG A 7 30.85 28.56 15.32
N ALA A 8 30.22 27.40 15.18
CA ALA A 8 30.57 26.45 14.12
C ALA A 8 29.98 26.96 12.79
N GLY A 9 30.85 27.47 11.91
CA GLY A 9 30.49 27.85 10.54
C GLY A 9 30.08 26.63 9.72
N GLY A 10 28.88 26.69 9.13
CA GLY A 10 28.37 25.69 8.21
C GLY A 10 29.24 25.62 6.95
N ARG A 11 29.88 24.46 6.74
CA ARG A 11 30.47 24.13 5.44
C ARG A 11 29.34 23.84 4.46
N GLY A 12 29.08 24.80 3.57
CA GLY A 12 28.24 24.58 2.40
C GLY A 12 28.84 23.48 1.54
N VAL A 13 28.14 22.36 1.42
CA VAL A 13 28.47 21.31 0.47
C VAL A 13 27.87 21.72 -0.87
N THR A 14 28.73 22.17 -1.79
CA THR A 14 28.35 22.36 -3.20
C THR A 14 28.35 20.98 -3.87
N PRO A 15 27.25 20.53 -4.51
CA PRO A 15 27.30 19.30 -5.31
C PRO A 15 28.18 19.55 -6.54
N GLN A 16 29.38 18.99 -6.54
CA GLN A 16 30.27 19.04 -7.71
C GLN A 16 29.77 18.06 -8.79
N GLY A 17 29.88 18.53 -10.03
CA GLY A 17 29.26 17.94 -11.21
C GLY A 17 29.61 16.47 -11.48
N ILE A 18 28.58 15.74 -11.91
CA ILE A 18 28.71 14.38 -12.42
C ILE A 18 29.41 14.46 -13.78
N ARG A 19 30.67 14.04 -13.82
CA ARG A 19 31.41 13.77 -15.06
C ARG A 19 30.71 12.60 -15.76
N ARG A 20 30.19 12.84 -16.97
CA ARG A 20 29.87 11.77 -17.91
C ARG A 20 31.17 11.34 -18.55
N ASP A 21 31.61 10.13 -18.25
CA ASP A 21 32.55 9.46 -19.12
C ASP A 21 31.91 8.18 -19.64
N GLY A 22 32.05 8.03 -20.95
CA GLY A 22 31.34 7.07 -21.77
C GLY A 22 31.93 5.67 -21.71
N ASP A 23 31.20 4.80 -22.40
CA ASP A 23 31.56 3.47 -22.83
C ASP A 23 31.59 2.36 -21.75
N ARG A 24 30.40 1.83 -21.47
CA ARG A 24 30.23 0.41 -21.19
C ARG A 24 29.28 -0.14 -22.24
N GLY A 25 29.75 -1.20 -22.91
CA GLY A 25 29.19 -1.76 -24.14
C GLY A 25 27.67 -1.90 -24.14
N ALA A 26 27.11 -1.69 -25.33
CA ALA A 26 25.69 -1.81 -25.62
C ALA A 26 25.16 -3.15 -25.09
N SER A 27 24.55 -3.07 -23.91
CA SER A 27 23.65 -4.09 -23.42
C SER A 27 22.45 -4.06 -24.35
N ASP A 28 22.03 -5.19 -24.90
CA ASP A 28 20.73 -5.30 -25.55
C ASP A 28 19.69 -4.71 -24.57
N PRO A 29 19.04 -3.57 -24.89
CA PRO A 29 18.12 -2.94 -23.96
C PRO A 29 16.95 -3.90 -23.83
N ALA A 30 16.96 -4.68 -22.75
CA ALA A 30 15.88 -5.55 -22.29
C ALA A 30 14.57 -5.18 -22.97
N ALA A 31 14.15 -6.00 -23.94
CA ALA A 31 12.98 -5.77 -24.79
C ALA A 31 11.93 -4.99 -23.99
N LEU A 32 11.64 -3.77 -24.44
CA LEU A 32 10.88 -2.79 -23.68
C LEU A 32 9.64 -3.47 -23.07
N ARG A 33 9.60 -3.59 -21.74
CA ARG A 33 8.50 -4.29 -21.06
C ARG A 33 7.19 -3.61 -21.42
N ARG A 34 6.21 -4.41 -21.82
CA ARG A 34 4.87 -3.91 -22.13
C ARG A 34 4.04 -3.92 -20.85
N LEU A 35 3.34 -2.82 -20.65
CA LEU A 35 2.29 -2.72 -19.64
C LEU A 35 0.97 -3.13 -20.29
N ALA A 36 0.36 -4.20 -19.80
CA ALA A 36 -0.96 -4.65 -20.23
C ALA A 36 -1.98 -4.35 -19.13
N GLU A 37 -3.09 -3.69 -19.47
CA GLU A 37 -4.20 -3.50 -18.55
C GLU A 37 -4.88 -4.83 -18.22
N LEU A 38 -5.30 -4.97 -16.97
CA LEU A 38 -6.11 -6.07 -16.49
C LEU A 38 -7.56 -5.59 -16.35
N ASP A 39 -8.53 -6.40 -16.74
CA ASP A 39 -9.91 -6.13 -16.35
C ASP A 39 -10.07 -6.23 -14.83
N SER A 40 -11.13 -5.62 -14.30
CA SER A 40 -11.34 -5.53 -12.85
C SER A 40 -11.45 -6.91 -12.17
N GLY A 41 -12.00 -7.92 -12.86
CA GLY A 41 -12.10 -9.28 -12.35
C GLY A 41 -10.74 -9.95 -12.26
N GLU A 42 -9.88 -9.80 -13.27
CA GLU A 42 -8.51 -10.33 -13.19
C GLU A 42 -7.69 -9.59 -12.15
N ALA A 43 -7.80 -8.26 -12.08
CA ALA A 43 -7.11 -7.46 -11.08
C ALA A 43 -7.48 -7.90 -9.66
N LEU A 44 -8.77 -8.11 -9.36
CA LEU A 44 -9.18 -8.64 -8.07
C LEU A 44 -8.66 -10.08 -7.84
N ARG A 45 -8.68 -10.95 -8.86
CA ARG A 45 -8.08 -12.30 -8.72
C ARG A 45 -6.59 -12.24 -8.38
N MET A 46 -5.83 -11.34 -9.00
CA MET A 46 -4.42 -11.11 -8.69
C MET A 46 -4.26 -10.56 -7.27
N LEU A 47 -5.08 -9.57 -6.89
CA LEU A 47 -5.08 -9.03 -5.53
C LEU A 47 -5.30 -10.13 -4.48
N GLY A 48 -6.16 -11.11 -4.75
CA GLY A 48 -6.41 -12.26 -3.88
C GLY A 48 -5.30 -13.31 -3.84
N SER A 49 -4.27 -13.23 -4.70
CA SER A 49 -3.14 -14.18 -4.71
C SER A 49 -2.01 -13.81 -3.75
N VAL A 50 -2.03 -12.57 -3.23
CA VAL A 50 -1.13 -12.09 -2.18
C VAL A 50 -1.90 -11.87 -0.89
N GLN A 51 -1.20 -11.89 0.24
CA GLN A 51 -1.80 -11.87 1.58
C GLN A 51 -1.72 -10.51 2.28
N PHE A 52 -1.04 -9.55 1.67
CA PHE A 52 -0.86 -8.22 2.20
C PHE A 52 -0.78 -7.18 1.09
N GLY A 53 -0.90 -5.92 1.49
CA GLY A 53 -0.79 -4.76 0.63
C GLY A 53 -0.79 -3.50 1.48
N ARG A 54 -1.09 -2.37 0.84
CA ARG A 54 -0.93 -1.04 1.42
C ARG A 54 -2.25 -0.28 1.33
N VAL A 55 -2.79 0.13 2.47
CA VAL A 55 -3.90 1.08 2.53
C VAL A 55 -3.31 2.49 2.53
N VAL A 56 -3.80 3.32 1.61
CA VAL A 56 -3.55 4.75 1.55
C VAL A 56 -4.81 5.47 2.01
N PHE A 57 -4.64 6.37 2.96
CA PHE A 57 -5.74 7.09 3.61
C PHE A 57 -5.30 8.52 3.96
N THR A 58 -6.25 9.36 4.33
CA THR A 58 -5.98 10.75 4.73
C THR A 58 -5.96 10.87 6.24
N LEU A 59 -4.86 11.37 6.80
CA LEU A 59 -4.66 11.69 8.22
C LEU A 59 -4.27 13.15 8.33
N ASP A 60 -5.03 13.96 9.08
CA ASP A 60 -4.77 15.40 9.26
C ASP A 60 -4.58 16.15 7.91
N ALA A 61 -5.43 15.82 6.94
CA ALA A 61 -5.36 16.30 5.55
C ALA A 61 -4.10 15.89 4.75
N LEU A 62 -3.28 14.98 5.28
CA LEU A 62 -2.08 14.46 4.62
C LEU A 62 -2.25 12.98 4.22
N PRO A 63 -1.67 12.53 3.10
CA PRO A 63 -1.68 11.13 2.73
C PRO A 63 -0.78 10.31 3.66
N ALA A 64 -1.34 9.24 4.22
CA ALA A 64 -0.64 8.25 5.02
C ALA A 64 -0.78 6.86 4.38
N ILE A 65 0.21 5.99 4.60
CA ILE A 65 0.24 4.63 4.04
C ILE A 65 0.52 3.64 5.16
N ARG A 66 -0.24 2.54 5.20
CA ARG A 66 -0.03 1.42 6.13
C ARG A 66 -0.11 0.08 5.43
N THR A 67 0.84 -0.80 5.75
CA THR A 67 0.78 -2.20 5.34
C THR A 67 -0.27 -2.92 6.18
N VAL A 68 -1.14 -3.67 5.53
CA VAL A 68 -2.17 -4.48 6.19
C VAL A 68 -2.27 -5.84 5.48
N ASN A 69 -2.67 -6.85 6.24
CA ASN A 69 -3.05 -8.14 5.68
C ASN A 69 -4.47 -8.06 5.15
N HIS A 70 -4.74 -8.74 4.04
CA HIS A 70 -6.08 -8.77 3.48
C HIS A 70 -6.50 -10.16 3.03
N ILE A 71 -7.80 -10.28 2.82
CA ILE A 71 -8.43 -11.32 2.02
C ILE A 71 -9.42 -10.64 1.07
N LEU A 72 -9.80 -11.35 0.01
CA LEU A 72 -10.98 -11.00 -0.78
C LEU A 72 -12.16 -11.87 -0.38
N ALA A 73 -13.31 -11.25 -0.13
CA ALA A 73 -14.56 -11.94 0.15
C ALA A 73 -15.73 -11.19 -0.49
N HIS A 74 -16.51 -11.89 -1.33
CA HIS A 74 -17.69 -11.31 -1.99
C HIS A 74 -17.38 -10.02 -2.79
N GLY A 75 -16.19 -9.93 -3.39
CA GLY A 75 -15.75 -8.73 -4.11
C GLY A 75 -15.31 -7.56 -3.22
N LEU A 76 -15.23 -7.76 -1.90
CA LEU A 76 -14.74 -6.78 -0.94
C LEU A 76 -13.29 -7.05 -0.59
N VAL A 77 -12.51 -5.99 -0.37
CA VAL A 77 -11.18 -6.10 0.25
C VAL A 77 -11.37 -6.02 1.76
N ILE A 78 -11.11 -7.13 2.45
CA ILE A 78 -11.25 -7.22 3.90
C ILE A 78 -9.86 -7.22 4.49
N PHE A 79 -9.61 -6.35 5.48
CA PHE A 79 -8.29 -6.25 6.08
C PHE A 79 -8.37 -5.95 7.58
N ARG A 80 -7.33 -6.32 8.31
CA ARG A 80 -7.23 -6.09 9.76
C ARG A 80 -6.54 -4.77 10.06
N THR A 81 -7.05 -4.09 11.07
CA THR A 81 -6.45 -2.87 11.63
C THR A 81 -6.50 -2.91 13.15
N ASP A 82 -5.63 -2.16 13.81
CA ASP A 82 -5.66 -1.93 15.25
C ASP A 82 -6.88 -1.09 15.66
N THR A 83 -7.60 -1.58 16.68
CA THR A 83 -8.79 -0.94 17.28
C THR A 83 -8.50 0.44 17.87
N ARG A 84 -7.24 0.71 18.22
CA ARG A 84 -6.78 2.02 18.71
C ARG A 84 -6.01 2.81 17.64
N GLY A 85 -5.98 2.28 16.43
CA GLY A 85 -5.24 2.84 15.32
C GLY A 85 -5.94 4.01 14.68
N THR A 86 -5.12 4.90 14.15
CA THR A 86 -5.56 6.04 13.36
C THR A 86 -6.49 5.65 12.23
N LEU A 87 -6.26 4.50 11.59
CA LEU A 87 -7.07 4.03 10.46
C LEU A 87 -8.49 3.62 10.87
N SER A 88 -8.62 2.91 12.00
CA SER A 88 -9.92 2.56 12.57
C SER A 88 -10.72 3.80 12.93
N ALA A 89 -10.06 4.73 13.65
CA ALA A 89 -10.69 5.99 14.05
C ALA A 89 -11.22 6.77 12.84
N ILE A 90 -10.41 6.92 11.79
CA ILE A 90 -10.80 7.62 10.56
C ILE A 90 -11.99 6.92 9.88
N CYS A 91 -11.92 5.60 9.71
CA CYS A 91 -12.97 4.87 9.00
C CYS A 91 -14.26 4.71 9.82
N GLY A 92 -14.19 4.86 11.14
CA GLY A 92 -15.33 4.73 12.06
C GLY A 92 -16.07 6.04 12.36
N THR A 93 -15.50 7.21 12.06
CA THR A 93 -16.13 8.52 12.36
C THR A 93 -17.23 8.90 11.38
N ASP A 94 -17.16 8.42 10.14
CA ASP A 94 -18.14 8.75 9.10
C ASP A 94 -19.15 7.62 8.93
N ALA A 95 -20.44 7.93 9.07
CA ALA A 95 -21.53 6.96 8.88
C ALA A 95 -21.53 6.30 7.48
N GLY A 96 -20.84 6.91 6.50
CA GLY A 96 -20.66 6.39 5.15
C GLY A 96 -19.27 5.81 4.85
N GLY A 97 -18.41 5.67 5.86
CA GLY A 97 -17.01 5.26 5.73
C GLY A 97 -16.12 6.29 5.02
N SER A 98 -14.81 6.07 5.08
CA SER A 98 -13.82 6.98 4.47
C SER A 98 -13.34 6.46 3.12
N VAL A 99 -13.03 7.37 2.20
CA VAL A 99 -12.42 6.98 0.92
C VAL A 99 -10.95 6.61 1.16
N VAL A 100 -10.58 5.42 0.73
CA VAL A 100 -9.21 4.91 0.79
C VAL A 100 -8.80 4.36 -0.56
N ALA A 101 -7.49 4.29 -0.77
CA ALA A 101 -6.93 3.43 -1.80
C ALA A 101 -6.27 2.21 -1.14
N TYR A 102 -6.28 1.09 -1.83
CA TYR A 102 -5.58 -0.12 -1.47
C TYR A 102 -4.71 -0.53 -2.64
N GLN A 103 -3.48 -0.94 -2.38
CA GLN A 103 -2.56 -1.35 -3.43
C GLN A 103 -1.81 -2.62 -3.01
N ALA A 104 -1.67 -3.55 -3.95
CA ALA A 104 -0.72 -4.64 -3.83
C ALA A 104 -0.07 -4.92 -5.19
N ASP A 105 1.08 -5.56 -5.12
CA ASP A 105 1.88 -5.93 -6.28
C ASP A 105 2.60 -7.25 -6.02
N SER A 106 2.96 -7.93 -7.10
CA SER A 106 3.91 -9.03 -7.09
C SER A 106 4.76 -8.88 -8.34
N ILE A 107 5.98 -8.38 -8.13
CA ILE A 107 6.93 -8.10 -9.21
C ILE A 107 8.22 -8.83 -8.87
N ASP A 108 8.64 -9.69 -9.78
CA ASP A 108 9.91 -10.39 -9.71
C ASP A 108 11.06 -9.41 -10.01
N VAL A 109 12.02 -9.30 -9.09
CA VAL A 109 13.06 -8.25 -9.12
C VAL A 109 14.05 -8.46 -10.27
N ASP A 110 14.30 -9.71 -10.66
CA ASP A 110 15.29 -10.08 -11.66
C ASP A 110 14.72 -9.92 -13.08
N THR A 111 13.55 -10.49 -13.31
CA THR A 111 12.86 -10.47 -14.62
C THR A 111 12.11 -9.17 -14.86
N ARG A 112 11.73 -8.46 -13.79
CA ARG A 112 10.86 -7.26 -13.77
C ARG A 112 9.47 -7.54 -14.33
N LEU A 113 9.04 -8.80 -14.27
CA LEU A 113 7.72 -9.27 -14.66
C LEU A 113 6.82 -9.37 -13.45
N GLY A 114 5.52 -9.24 -13.65
CA GLY A 114 4.58 -9.34 -12.56
C GLY A 114 3.33 -8.52 -12.78
N TRP A 115 2.74 -8.06 -11.69
CA TRP A 115 1.52 -7.27 -11.72
C TRP A 115 1.45 -6.26 -10.57
N SER A 116 0.65 -5.24 -10.77
CA SER A 116 0.26 -4.29 -9.72
C SER A 116 -1.22 -3.98 -9.84
N VAL A 117 -1.91 -3.93 -8.70
CA VAL A 117 -3.34 -3.65 -8.61
C VAL A 117 -3.58 -2.59 -7.55
N SER A 118 -4.39 -1.60 -7.91
CA SER A 118 -4.90 -0.56 -7.03
C SER A 118 -6.43 -0.59 -7.01
N VAL A 119 -7.00 -0.43 -5.83
CA VAL A 119 -8.44 -0.35 -5.59
C VAL A 119 -8.72 0.95 -4.86
N VAL A 120 -9.67 1.74 -5.35
CA VAL A 120 -10.21 2.90 -4.62
C VAL A 120 -11.64 2.59 -4.24
N GLY A 121 -12.00 2.85 -2.98
CA GLY A 121 -13.31 2.53 -2.45
C GLY A 121 -13.58 3.16 -1.10
N ARG A 122 -14.77 2.91 -0.57
CA ARG A 122 -15.14 3.31 0.80
C ARG A 122 -14.76 2.20 1.76
N ALA A 123 -14.00 2.55 2.80
CA ALA A 123 -13.67 1.68 3.91
C ALA A 123 -14.60 1.92 5.08
N ALA A 124 -15.14 0.84 5.66
CA ALA A 124 -15.97 0.90 6.86
C ALA A 124 -15.73 -0.33 7.75
N PRO A 125 -16.02 -0.24 9.06
CA PRO A 125 -16.02 -1.40 9.96
C PRO A 125 -17.03 -2.47 9.53
N VAL A 126 -16.62 -3.74 9.67
CA VAL A 126 -17.57 -4.86 9.58
C VAL A 126 -18.32 -4.93 10.90
N THR A 127 -19.59 -4.48 10.90
CA THR A 127 -20.41 -4.36 12.11
C THR A 127 -21.14 -5.64 12.49
N GLU A 128 -21.46 -6.49 11.50
CA GLU A 128 -22.14 -7.77 11.73
C GLU A 128 -21.22 -8.75 12.49
N PRO A 129 -21.55 -9.16 13.73
CA PRO A 129 -20.65 -9.94 14.58
C PRO A 129 -20.19 -11.25 13.95
N GLU A 130 -21.10 -12.01 13.33
CA GLU A 130 -20.78 -13.30 12.71
C GLU A 130 -19.79 -13.13 11.54
N MET A 131 -19.97 -12.09 10.73
CA MET A 131 -19.09 -11.78 9.61
C MET A 131 -17.74 -11.29 10.10
N ARG A 132 -17.71 -10.44 11.13
CA ARG A 132 -16.48 -9.97 11.76
C ARG A 132 -15.65 -11.14 12.28
N GLU A 133 -16.25 -12.03 13.07
CA GLU A 133 -15.57 -13.22 13.59
C GLU A 133 -15.06 -14.13 12.49
N ARG A 134 -15.88 -14.36 11.45
CA ARG A 134 -15.48 -15.14 10.28
C ARG A 134 -14.25 -14.54 9.61
N TYR A 135 -14.22 -13.24 9.39
CA TYR A 135 -13.10 -12.58 8.73
C TYR A 135 -11.84 -12.51 9.60
N LEU A 136 -11.98 -12.36 10.93
CA LEU A 136 -10.83 -12.45 11.84
C LEU A 136 -10.14 -13.82 11.77
N ARG A 137 -10.91 -14.90 11.60
CA ARG A 137 -10.36 -16.26 11.42
C ARG A 137 -9.67 -16.45 10.06
N LEU A 138 -10.21 -15.85 9.00
CA LEU A 138 -9.68 -16.00 7.65
C LEU A 138 -8.47 -15.08 7.37
N CYS A 139 -8.44 -13.90 7.97
CA CYS A 139 -7.36 -12.94 7.84
C CYS A 139 -6.38 -13.09 9.01
N ALA A 140 -5.44 -14.04 8.92
CA ALA A 140 -4.45 -14.26 9.96
C ALA A 140 -3.59 -12.98 10.20
N PRO A 141 -3.28 -12.63 11.45
CA PRO A 141 -2.42 -11.49 11.75
C PRO A 141 -0.97 -11.86 11.44
N TRP A 142 -0.18 -10.89 10.99
CA TRP A 142 1.26 -11.08 10.74
C TRP A 142 2.12 -10.55 11.88
N PHE A 143 1.54 -9.68 12.70
CA PHE A 143 2.23 -9.03 13.80
C PHE A 143 1.41 -9.20 15.07
N GLU A 144 2.12 -9.35 16.18
CA GLU A 144 1.55 -9.24 17.51
C GLU A 144 1.67 -7.79 18.01
N PRO A 145 0.72 -7.29 18.81
CA PRO A 145 -0.52 -7.95 19.19
C PRO A 145 -1.50 -8.04 18.00
N ALA A 146 -2.18 -9.18 17.90
CA ALA A 146 -3.22 -9.35 16.90
C ALA A 146 -4.33 -8.33 17.14
N THR A 147 -4.81 -7.71 16.06
CA THR A 147 -5.82 -6.66 16.17
C THR A 147 -7.21 -7.23 15.94
N ASP A 148 -8.18 -6.85 16.77
CA ASP A 148 -9.51 -7.44 16.73
C ASP A 148 -10.46 -6.69 15.78
N GLU A 149 -9.99 -5.70 15.03
CA GLU A 149 -10.83 -4.98 14.08
C GLU A 149 -10.60 -5.39 12.63
N VAL A 150 -11.72 -5.41 11.92
CA VAL A 150 -11.80 -5.73 10.50
C VAL A 150 -12.54 -4.62 9.80
N LEU A 151 -11.87 -4.04 8.81
CA LEU A 151 -12.46 -3.08 7.89
C LEU A 151 -12.72 -3.78 6.56
N CYS A 152 -13.75 -3.33 5.84
CA CYS A 152 -14.01 -3.73 4.48
C CYS A 152 -13.94 -2.52 3.55
N ILE A 153 -13.32 -2.69 2.39
CA ILE A 153 -13.36 -1.73 1.29
C ILE A 153 -14.38 -2.24 0.29
N VAL A 154 -15.37 -1.41 -0.03
CA VAL A 154 -16.26 -1.63 -1.17
C VAL A 154 -15.60 -1.01 -2.40
N PRO A 155 -15.10 -1.82 -3.36
CA PRO A 155 -14.41 -1.28 -4.53
C PRO A 155 -15.32 -0.40 -5.37
N ARG A 156 -14.81 0.77 -5.78
CA ARG A 156 -15.48 1.69 -6.72
C ARG A 156 -14.69 1.88 -8.00
N MET A 157 -13.37 1.78 -7.91
CA MET A 157 -12.46 1.78 -9.04
C MET A 157 -11.40 0.72 -8.80
N VAL A 158 -11.19 -0.14 -9.79
CA VAL A 158 -10.16 -1.18 -9.76
C VAL A 158 -9.29 -0.98 -10.98
N THR A 159 -8.01 -0.78 -10.76
CA THR A 159 -7.01 -0.61 -11.82
C THR A 159 -5.95 -1.68 -11.63
N GLY A 160 -5.68 -2.45 -12.67
CA GLY A 160 -4.67 -3.49 -12.64
C GLY A 160 -3.80 -3.44 -13.88
N PHE A 161 -2.51 -3.73 -13.71
CA PHE A 161 -1.56 -3.84 -14.80
C PHE A 161 -0.70 -5.09 -14.65
N ARG A 162 -0.36 -5.69 -15.78
CA ARG A 162 0.64 -6.76 -15.90
C ARG A 162 1.86 -6.23 -16.63
N LEU A 163 3.05 -6.57 -16.12
CA LEU A 163 4.33 -6.32 -16.75
C LEU A 163 4.75 -7.59 -17.50
N VAL A 164 4.91 -7.50 -18.82
CA VAL A 164 5.30 -8.59 -19.74
C VAL A 164 6.54 -8.23 -20.56
#